data_AF-A0A7X8W237-F1
#
_entry.id   AF-A0A7X8W237-F1
#
_cell.length_a   1.000
_cell.length_b   1.000
_cell.length_c   1.000
_cell.angle_alpha   90.00
_cell.angle_beta   90.00
_cell.angle_gamma   90.00
#
_symmetry.space_group_name_H-M   'P 1'
#
loop_
_entity.id
_entity.type
_entity.pdbx_description
1 polymer ?
#
loop_
_entity_poly.entity_id
_entity_poly.type
_entity_poly.pdbx_seq_one_letter_code
_entity_poly.pdbx_strand_id
1 'polypeptide(L)'
;MVKKIEAAERALSAILFVAVLLTILWQIITRKIFGSPAQWSDELSRLMFVYMAVLGCHIAQRDNIHVRIDAIMGRFSKTGQLIIEFVTNFVMTVIFLSIAYYGFKVCQSTGINDKLVTLHLPVSVMNFALVALGVLMSIELIAQMVNIIRRKEVVRPC
;
A
#
# COMPACT_ATOMS: atom_id res chain seq x y z
N MET A 1 3.86 -1.11 -22.36
CA MET A 1 2.59 -1.12 -21.60
C MET A 1 2.81 -0.86 -20.12
N VAL A 2 3.74 -1.57 -19.45
CA VAL A 2 4.09 -1.35 -18.03
C VAL A 2 4.43 0.11 -17.66
N LYS A 3 5.16 0.85 -18.50
CA LYS A 3 5.46 2.28 -18.28
C LYS A 3 4.22 3.20 -18.27
N LYS A 4 3.15 2.85 -19.01
CA LYS A 4 1.91 3.64 -19.01
C LYS A 4 1.10 3.42 -17.72
N ILE A 5 1.14 2.19 -17.19
CA ILE A 5 0.49 1.83 -15.92
C ILE A 5 1.18 2.58 -14.77
N GLU A 6 2.51 2.60 -14.76
CA GLU A 6 3.30 3.33 -13.75
C GLU A 6 3.03 4.84 -13.76
N ALA A 7 2.93 5.44 -14.96
CA ALA A 7 2.58 6.85 -15.08
C ALA A 7 1.16 7.14 -14.54
N ALA A 8 0.21 6.23 -14.79
CA ALA A 8 -1.15 6.35 -14.29
C ALA A 8 -1.22 6.21 -12.75
N GLU A 9 -0.49 5.25 -12.17
CA GLU A 9 -0.41 5.06 -10.71
C GLU A 9 0.20 6.27 -10.01
N ARG A 10 1.29 6.82 -10.55
CA ARG A 10 1.92 8.04 -10.02
C ARG A 10 1.00 9.25 -10.12
N ALA A 11 0.31 9.42 -11.25
CA ALA A 11 -0.66 10.50 -11.43
C ALA A 11 -1.83 10.36 -10.44
N LEU A 12 -2.37 9.15 -10.26
CA LEU A 12 -3.44 8.88 -9.31
C LEU A 12 -3.01 9.17 -7.87
N SER A 13 -1.81 8.74 -7.48
CA SER A 13 -1.26 9.04 -6.15
C SER A 13 -1.08 10.54 -5.92
N ALA A 14 -0.62 11.29 -6.94
CA ALA A 14 -0.47 12.74 -6.85
C ALA A 14 -1.83 13.45 -6.70
N ILE A 15 -2.84 13.02 -7.46
CA ILE A 15 -4.21 13.55 -7.37
C ILE A 15 -4.79 13.30 -5.98
N LEU A 16 -4.64 12.08 -5.44
CA LEU A 16 -5.08 11.74 -4.08
C LEU A 16 -4.38 12.59 -3.03
N PHE A 17 -3.08 12.83 -3.17
CA PHE A 17 -2.32 13.69 -2.26
C PHE A 17 -2.85 15.13 -2.24
N VAL A 18 -3.07 15.71 -3.41
CA VAL A 18 -3.66 17.07 -3.52
C VAL A 18 -5.07 17.09 -2.93
N ALA A 19 -5.88 16.07 -3.18
CA ALA A 19 -7.23 16.00 -2.63
C ALA A 19 -7.26 15.91 -1.09
N VAL A 20 -6.35 15.12 -0.49
CA VAL A 20 -6.20 15.06 0.98
C VAL A 20 -5.80 16.43 1.54
N LEU A 21 -4.82 17.10 0.92
CA LEU A 21 -4.41 18.46 1.29
C LEU A 21 -5.57 19.45 1.26
N LEU A 22 -6.34 19.48 0.17
CA LEU A 22 -7.49 20.37 0.02
C LEU A 22 -8.58 20.06 1.07
N THR A 23 -8.81 18.79 1.38
CA THR A 23 -9.80 18.37 2.38
C THR A 23 -9.40 18.81 3.79
N ILE A 24 -8.12 18.69 4.14
CA ILE A 24 -7.59 19.16 5.43
C ILE A 24 -7.64 20.69 5.51
N LEU A 25 -7.27 21.40 4.44
CA LEU A 25 -7.39 22.85 4.39
C LEU A 25 -8.84 23.30 4.58
N TRP A 26 -9.80 22.63 3.93
CA TRP A 26 -11.22 22.87 4.12
C TRP A 26 -11.68 22.63 5.57
N GLN A 27 -11.18 21.57 6.21
CA GLN A 27 -11.44 21.30 7.63
C GLN A 27 -10.92 22.42 8.54
N ILE A 28 -9.73 22.97 8.26
CA ILE A 28 -9.15 24.09 9.02
C ILE A 28 -9.99 25.36 8.83
N ILE A 29 -10.37 25.68 7.59
CA ILE A 29 -11.20 26.85 7.26
C ILE A 29 -12.56 26.77 7.96
N THR A 30 -13.26 25.63 7.85
CA THR A 30 -14.57 25.44 8.48
C THR A 30 -14.47 25.55 10.01
N ARG A 31 -13.45 24.93 10.62
CA ARG A 31 -13.22 25.04 12.07
C ARG A 31 -12.92 26.46 12.53
N LYS A 32 -12.15 27.23 11.76
CA LYS A 32 -11.71 28.58 12.14
C LYS A 32 -12.73 29.67 11.83
N ILE A 33 -13.48 29.54 10.74
CA ILE A 33 -14.43 30.58 10.27
C ILE A 33 -15.87 30.26 10.70
N PHE A 34 -16.31 29.01 10.58
CA PHE A 34 -17.69 28.61 10.87
C PHE A 34 -17.89 28.12 12.31
N GLY A 35 -16.82 28.02 13.11
CA GLY A 35 -16.87 27.61 14.52
C GLY A 35 -17.24 26.15 14.77
N SER A 36 -17.67 25.41 13.74
CA SER A 36 -17.98 23.98 13.79
C SER A 36 -17.11 23.20 12.79
N PRO A 37 -16.39 22.15 13.21
CA PRO A 37 -15.60 21.34 12.31
C PRO A 37 -16.51 20.53 11.37
N ALA A 38 -16.22 20.56 10.07
CA ALA A 38 -16.85 19.66 9.11
C ALA A 38 -16.46 18.21 9.40
N GLN A 39 -17.32 17.48 10.14
CA GLN A 39 -17.02 16.13 10.62
C GLN A 39 -16.85 15.10 9.49
N TRP A 40 -17.54 15.28 8.36
CA TRP A 40 -17.37 14.46 7.16
C TRP A 40 -15.96 14.58 6.54
N SER A 41 -15.28 15.72 6.71
CA SER A 41 -13.94 15.95 6.16
C SER A 41 -12.87 15.10 6.85
N ASP A 42 -13.04 14.79 8.14
CA ASP A 42 -12.11 13.93 8.89
C ASP A 42 -12.18 12.49 8.39
N GLU A 43 -13.40 11.97 8.24
CA GLU A 43 -13.64 10.63 7.72
C GLU A 43 -13.18 10.49 6.25
N LEU A 44 -13.49 11.49 5.42
CA LEU A 44 -13.11 11.48 4.01
C LEU A 44 -11.59 11.57 3.81
N SER A 45 -10.92 12.48 4.50
CA SER A 45 -9.46 12.64 4.41
C SER A 45 -8.74 11.37 4.85
N ARG A 46 -9.21 10.71 5.91
CA ARG A 46 -8.68 9.43 6.38
C ARG A 46 -8.86 8.33 5.33
N LEU A 47 -10.04 8.24 4.72
CA LEU A 47 -10.32 7.26 3.66
C LEU A 47 -9.39 7.48 2.45
N MET A 48 -9.28 8.71 1.95
CA MET A 48 -8.40 9.04 0.83
C MET A 48 -6.93 8.80 1.15
N PHE A 49 -6.50 9.11 2.37
CA PHE A 49 -5.13 8.90 2.83
C PHE A 49 -4.75 7.42 2.88
N VAL A 50 -5.65 6.54 3.34
CA VAL A 50 -5.40 5.10 3.37
C VAL A 50 -5.21 4.54 1.95
N TYR A 51 -6.07 4.91 1.00
CA TYR A 51 -5.90 4.48 -0.39
C TYR A 51 -4.63 5.04 -1.05
N MET A 52 -4.27 6.29 -0.75
CA MET A 52 -3.00 6.87 -1.18
C MET A 52 -1.81 6.11 -0.61
N ALA A 53 -1.84 5.74 0.67
CA ALA A 53 -0.78 4.96 1.31
C ALA A 53 -0.62 3.58 0.66
N VAL A 54 -1.73 2.91 0.33
CA VAL A 54 -1.72 1.61 -0.37
C VAL A 54 -1.01 1.72 -1.73
N LEU A 55 -1.37 2.72 -2.53
CA LEU A 55 -0.73 2.97 -3.83
C LEU A 55 0.75 3.35 -3.66
N GLY A 56 1.06 4.18 -2.66
CA GLY A 56 2.43 4.56 -2.33
C GLY A 56 3.31 3.36 -1.94
N CYS A 57 2.78 2.45 -1.11
CA CYS A 57 3.47 1.20 -0.75
C CYS A 57 3.72 0.32 -1.97
N HIS A 58 2.74 0.19 -2.88
CA HIS A 58 2.90 -0.59 -4.11
C HIS A 58 4.03 -0.03 -4.99
N ILE A 59 4.05 1.28 -5.21
CA ILE A 59 5.10 1.96 -5.99
C ILE A 59 6.47 1.80 -5.30
N ALA A 60 6.55 2.03 -3.98
CA ALA A 60 7.79 1.92 -3.23
C ALA A 60 8.35 0.48 -3.21
N GLN A 61 7.47 -0.52 -3.17
CA GLN A 61 7.86 -1.93 -3.22
C GLN A 61 8.45 -2.31 -4.58
N ARG A 62 7.87 -1.77 -5.65
CA ARG A 62 8.36 -1.97 -7.02
C ARG A 62 9.73 -1.33 -7.24
N ASP A 63 9.98 -0.18 -6.61
CA ASP A 63 11.28 0.47 -6.58
C ASP A 63 12.30 -0.26 -5.67
N ASN A 64 11.93 -1.41 -5.09
CA ASN A 64 12.78 -2.26 -4.24
C ASN A 64 13.42 -1.50 -3.08
N ILE A 65 12.68 -0.54 -2.50
CA ILE A 65 13.13 0.26 -1.35
C ILE A 65 13.12 -0.59 -0.04
N HIS A 66 12.71 -1.86 -0.10
CA HIS A 66 12.87 -2.78 1.03
C HIS A 66 14.34 -2.82 1.44
N VAL A 67 14.63 -2.28 2.62
CA VAL A 67 15.99 -2.06 3.12
C VAL A 67 16.76 -3.38 3.08
N ARG A 68 17.56 -3.54 2.04
CA ARG A 68 18.43 -4.68 1.85
C ARG A 68 19.64 -4.42 2.76
N ILE A 69 19.86 -5.28 3.75
CA ILE A 69 21.04 -5.15 4.61
C ILE A 69 22.26 -5.63 3.82
N ASP A 70 22.73 -4.77 2.92
CA ASP A 70 23.85 -5.06 2.02
C ASP A 70 25.13 -5.41 2.80
N ALA A 71 25.28 -4.88 4.02
CA ALA A 71 26.39 -5.18 4.92
C ALA A 71 26.49 -6.67 5.29
N ILE A 72 25.35 -7.37 5.41
CA ILE A 72 25.32 -8.81 5.71
C ILE A 72 25.37 -9.61 4.39
N MET A 73 24.67 -9.16 3.35
CA MET A 73 24.67 -9.85 2.06
C MET A 73 26.07 -9.89 1.40
N GLY A 74 26.88 -8.85 1.57
CA GLY A 74 28.23 -8.76 1.02
C GLY A 74 29.22 -9.84 1.51
N ARG A 75 28.91 -10.54 2.61
CA ARG A 75 29.73 -11.66 3.13
C ARG A 75 29.36 -13.02 2.56
N PHE A 76 28.24 -13.15 1.87
CA PHE A 76 27.79 -14.41 1.29
C PHE A 76 28.18 -14.55 -0.18
N SER A 77 28.33 -15.78 -0.66
CA SER A 77 28.51 -16.07 -2.09
C SER A 77 27.28 -15.66 -2.89
N LYS A 78 27.42 -15.46 -4.21
CA LYS A 78 26.31 -15.07 -5.11
C LYS A 78 25.09 -15.99 -4.97
N THR A 79 25.31 -17.29 -4.79
CA THR A 79 24.24 -18.28 -4.57
C THR A 79 23.56 -18.10 -3.22
N GLY A 80 24.32 -17.80 -2.15
CA GLY A 80 23.76 -17.54 -0.82
C GLY A 80 22.88 -16.29 -0.80
N GLN A 81 23.29 -15.22 -1.49
CA GLN A 81 22.49 -14.00 -1.62
C GLN A 81 21.15 -14.26 -2.31
N LEU A 82 21.15 -15.03 -3.40
CA LEU A 82 19.93 -15.41 -4.13
C LEU A 82 18.98 -16.24 -3.25
N ILE A 83 19.49 -17.19 -2.48
CA ILE A 83 18.67 -18.02 -1.58
C ILE A 83 18.04 -17.15 -0.48
N ILE A 84 18.81 -16.28 0.17
CA ILE A 84 18.32 -15.41 1.24
C ILE A 84 17.24 -14.47 0.71
N GLU A 85 17.45 -13.88 -0.46
CA GLU A 85 16.48 -12.99 -1.09
C GLU A 85 15.19 -13.73 -1.47
N PHE A 86 15.33 -14.93 -2.03
CA PHE A 86 14.17 -15.76 -2.37
C PHE A 86 13.35 -16.13 -1.13
N VAL A 87 14.02 -16.57 -0.06
CA VAL A 87 13.36 -16.92 1.22
C VAL A 87 12.68 -15.69 1.83
N THR A 88 13.35 -14.53 1.82
CA THR A 88 12.78 -13.28 2.34
C THR A 88 11.53 -12.89 1.57
N ASN A 89 11.58 -12.88 0.24
CA ASN A 89 10.43 -12.55 -0.60
C ASN A 89 9.29 -13.56 -0.41
N PHE A 90 9.61 -14.85 -0.26
CA PHE A 90 8.64 -15.89 0.01
C PHE A 90 7.90 -15.66 1.34
N VAL A 91 8.65 -15.42 2.43
CA VAL A 91 8.08 -15.14 3.75
C VAL A 91 7.20 -13.88 3.71
N MET A 92 7.69 -12.81 3.08
CA MET A 92 6.91 -11.57 2.94
C MET A 92 5.62 -11.80 2.16
N THR A 93 5.66 -12.61 1.10
CA THR A 93 4.47 -12.94 0.32
C THR A 93 3.43 -13.67 1.16
N VAL A 94 3.85 -14.64 1.98
CA VAL A 94 2.95 -15.36 2.89
C VAL A 94 2.30 -14.40 3.90
N ILE A 95 3.07 -13.45 4.44
CA ILE A 95 2.56 -12.44 5.37
C ILE A 95 1.52 -11.56 4.68
N PHE A 96 1.82 -11.01 3.50
CA PHE A 96 0.87 -10.15 2.77
C PHE A 96 -0.38 -10.90 2.29
N LEU A 97 -0.25 -12.18 1.92
CA LEU A 97 -1.40 -13.02 1.60
C LEU A 97 -2.29 -13.26 2.83
N SER A 98 -1.67 -13.47 3.99
CA SER A 98 -2.38 -13.60 5.26
C SER A 98 -3.12 -12.30 5.61
N ILE A 99 -2.49 -11.14 5.42
CA ILE A 99 -3.13 -9.83 5.59
C ILE A 99 -4.34 -9.69 4.66
N ALA A 100 -4.22 -10.08 3.39
CA ALA A 100 -5.34 -10.04 2.45
C ALA A 100 -6.50 -10.94 2.90
N TYR A 101 -6.20 -12.16 3.35
CA TYR A 101 -7.21 -13.12 3.81
C TYR A 101 -7.94 -12.64 5.06
N TYR A 102 -7.20 -12.21 6.09
CA TYR A 102 -7.80 -11.68 7.31
C TYR A 102 -8.53 -10.36 7.06
N GLY A 103 -7.98 -9.49 6.20
CA GLY A 103 -8.65 -8.26 5.78
C GLY A 103 -10.01 -8.54 5.12
N PHE A 104 -10.09 -9.56 4.26
CA PHE A 104 -11.35 -9.93 3.63
C PHE A 104 -12.37 -10.47 4.64
N LYS A 105 -11.92 -11.27 5.62
CA LYS A 105 -12.77 -11.74 6.71
C LYS A 105 -13.30 -10.58 7.57
N VAL A 106 -12.47 -9.57 7.83
CA VAL A 106 -12.89 -8.34 8.53
C VAL A 106 -13.92 -7.57 7.70
N CYS A 107 -13.72 -7.41 6.39
CA CYS A 107 -14.70 -6.76 5.52
C CYS A 107 -16.08 -7.45 5.56
N GLN A 108 -16.12 -8.79 5.60
CA GLN A 108 -17.38 -9.52 5.74
C GLN A 108 -18.02 -9.36 7.11
N SER A 109 -17.22 -9.40 8.18
CA SER A 109 -17.73 -9.29 9.55
C SER A 109 -18.24 -7.89 9.89
N THR A 110 -17.57 -6.84 9.41
CA THR A 110 -17.90 -5.45 9.72
C THR A 110 -18.87 -4.84 8.70
N GLY A 111 -18.89 -5.33 7.46
CA GLY A 111 -19.66 -4.75 6.36
C GLY A 111 -21.18 -4.84 6.45
N ILE A 112 -21.72 -5.63 7.38
CA ILE A 112 -23.18 -5.82 7.53
C ILE A 112 -23.78 -4.86 8.58
N ASN A 113 -23.01 -4.43 9.59
CA ASN A 113 -23.58 -3.77 10.77
C ASN A 113 -23.07 -2.33 11.01
N ASP A 114 -21.87 -1.97 10.54
CA ASP A 114 -21.26 -0.68 10.87
C ASP A 114 -21.11 0.26 9.65
N LYS A 115 -21.69 1.46 9.78
CA LYS A 115 -21.54 2.58 8.83
C LYS A 115 -20.74 3.71 9.47
N LEU A 116 -19.98 4.43 8.66
CA LEU A 116 -19.32 5.68 9.08
C LEU A 116 -20.39 6.69 9.52
N VAL A 117 -20.10 7.41 10.61
CA VAL A 117 -21.09 8.20 11.36
C VAL A 117 -21.55 9.40 10.55
N THR A 118 -20.64 10.02 9.80
CA THR A 118 -20.95 11.22 9.02
C THR A 118 -21.14 10.93 7.55
N LEU A 119 -20.28 10.10 6.96
CA LEU A 119 -20.28 9.84 5.53
C LEU A 119 -21.31 8.77 5.12
N HIS A 120 -21.89 8.05 6.09
CA HIS A 120 -22.85 6.95 5.89
C HIS A 120 -22.36 5.82 4.98
N LEU A 121 -21.07 5.81 4.63
CA LEU A 121 -20.43 4.75 3.87
C LEU A 121 -20.22 3.52 4.75
N PRO A 122 -20.30 2.30 4.19
CA PRO A 122 -19.99 1.10 4.95
C PRO A 122 -18.51 1.10 5.32
N VAL A 123 -18.19 0.76 6.57
CA VAL A 123 -16.80 0.66 7.08
C VAL A 123 -15.97 -0.35 6.27
N SER A 124 -16.66 -1.28 5.59
CA SER A 124 -16.07 -2.20 4.61
C SER A 124 -15.22 -1.51 3.54
N VAL A 125 -15.57 -0.28 3.11
CA VAL A 125 -14.77 0.46 2.12
C VAL A 125 -13.38 0.74 2.66
N MET A 126 -13.27 1.22 3.90
CA MET A 126 -11.97 1.47 4.54
C MET A 126 -11.18 0.17 4.72
N ASN A 127 -11.84 -0.90 5.15
CA ASN A 127 -11.18 -2.20 5.36
C ASN A 127 -10.75 -2.87 4.05
N PHE A 128 -11.42 -2.56 2.93
CA PHE A 128 -11.04 -3.08 1.62
C PHE A 128 -9.66 -2.59 1.18
N ALA A 129 -9.22 -1.43 1.68
CA ALA A 129 -7.86 -0.95 1.43
C ALA A 129 -6.79 -1.89 2.01
N LEU A 130 -7.07 -2.60 3.12
CA LEU A 130 -6.18 -3.61 3.69
C LEU A 130 -6.07 -4.84 2.77
N VAL A 131 -7.19 -5.25 2.18
CA VAL A 131 -7.22 -6.33 1.19
C VAL A 131 -6.45 -5.92 -0.07
N ALA A 132 -6.69 -4.71 -0.57
CA ALA A 132 -5.99 -4.16 -1.71
C ALA A 132 -4.46 -4.12 -1.48
N LEU A 133 -4.02 -3.68 -0.29
CA LEU A 133 -2.61 -3.68 0.09
C LEU A 133 -2.01 -5.08 0.02
N GLY A 134 -2.64 -6.07 0.67
CA GLY A 134 -2.12 -7.44 0.71
C GLY A 134 -2.02 -8.05 -0.68
N VAL A 135 -3.02 -7.83 -1.55
CA VAL A 135 -3.03 -8.34 -2.92
C VAL A 135 -1.96 -7.67 -3.79
N LEU A 136 -1.92 -6.34 -3.81
CA LEU A 136 -0.97 -5.59 -4.63
C LEU A 136 0.50 -5.86 -4.24
N MET A 137 0.78 -5.95 -2.93
CA MET A 137 2.11 -6.26 -2.43
C MET A 137 2.53 -7.70 -2.73
N SER A 138 1.59 -8.65 -2.64
CA SER A 138 1.85 -10.06 -2.98
C SER A 138 2.19 -10.21 -4.46
N ILE A 139 1.50 -9.49 -5.35
CA ILE A 139 1.78 -9.51 -6.80
C ILE A 139 3.21 -9.03 -7.09
N GLU A 140 3.64 -7.92 -6.50
CA GLU A 140 5.00 -7.39 -6.69
C GLU A 140 6.07 -8.34 -6.16
N LEU A 141 5.87 -8.92 -4.97
CA LEU A 141 6.81 -9.88 -4.39
C LEU A 141 6.94 -11.16 -5.23
N ILE A 142 5.83 -11.66 -5.79
CA ILE A 142 5.85 -12.80 -6.71
C ILE A 142 6.58 -12.43 -8.01
N ALA A 143 6.34 -11.23 -8.55
CA ALA A 143 7.05 -10.74 -9.74
C ALA A 143 8.57 -10.64 -9.50
N GLN A 144 8.98 -10.18 -8.32
CA GLN A 144 10.38 -10.17 -7.90
C GLN A 144 10.97 -11.57 -7.80
N MET A 145 10.26 -12.53 -7.19
CA MET A 145 10.70 -13.94 -7.15
C MET A 145 10.89 -14.55 -8.55
N VAL A 146 9.96 -14.30 -9.48
CA VAL A 146 10.08 -14.77 -10.87
C VAL A 146 11.29 -14.13 -11.56
N ASN A 147 11.56 -12.85 -11.32
CA ASN A 147 12.73 -12.17 -11.87
C ASN A 147 14.05 -12.73 -11.33
N ILE A 148 14.12 -13.06 -10.04
CA ILE A 148 15.29 -13.70 -9.41
C ILE A 148 15.59 -15.05 -10.08
N ILE A 149 14.56 -15.88 -10.31
CA ILE A 149 14.71 -17.17 -11.00
C ILE A 149 15.17 -16.98 -12.45
N ARG A 150 14.61 -15.99 -13.15
CA ARG A 150 14.86 -15.79 -14.59
C ARG A 150 16.21 -15.16 -14.89
N ARG A 151 16.67 -14.19 -14.07
CA ARG A 151 17.93 -13.49 -14.29
C ARG A 151 19.10 -14.06 -13.49
N LYS A 152 18.87 -14.86 -12.44
CA LYS A 152 19.90 -15.28 -11.46
C LYS A 152 20.77 -14.12 -10.96
N GLU A 153 20.22 -12.92 -11.00
CA GLU A 153 20.88 -11.68 -10.62
C GLU A 153 20.05 -11.04 -9.53
N VAL A 154 20.73 -10.70 -8.44
CA VAL A 154 20.20 -9.87 -7.38
C VAL A 154 19.94 -8.49 -7.97
N VAL A 155 18.69 -8.04 -7.99
CA VAL A 155 18.34 -6.68 -8.44
C VAL A 155 18.95 -5.70 -7.45
N ARG A 156 20.10 -5.12 -7.81
CA ARG A 156 20.75 -4.06 -7.03
C ARG A 156 20.08 -2.73 -7.38
N PRO A 157 19.47 -2.02 -6.43
CA PRO A 157 19.21 -0.59 -6.66
C PRO A 157 20.57 0.10 -6.83
N CYS A 158 20.69 0.92 -7.88
CA CYS A 158 21.89 1.70 -8.18
C CYS A 158 22.21 2.70 -7.08
#